data_AF-K0NKN3-F1
#
_entry.id   AF-K0NKN3-F1
#
_cell.length_a   1.000
_cell.length_b   1.000
_cell.length_c   1.000
_cell.angle_alpha   90.00
_cell.angle_beta   90.00
_cell.angle_gamma   90.00
#
_symmetry.space_group_name_H-M   'P 1'
#
loop_
_entity.id
_entity.type
_entity.pdbx_description
1 polymer ?
#
loop_
_entity_poly.entity_id
_entity_poly.type
_entity_poly.pdbx_seq_one_letter_code
_entity_poly.pdbx_strand_id
1 'polypeptide(L)'
;MKKYLFLMLLGLLFSSPASCFAGDATSLFSDGFKRIPKQSTSKLLFIQLCMIIICVFFAVPLRAEQRIEKDLDEDGIVDQVLIYNDKGTIIKVETDQDQDGFAERLLIYTDGNLARIERDTDKNQKMDSLDYIENNRRLRQERFDPEGRLFQVVIFDEDERILKMKKDTTGNQQFDTHYQFSNGNLVSSTRDTDNNKQINVWTNYKNQLPVQQQEDKNEDGIMDRILTFDDQGQIQKMLKDPFAKGQFRTIDFFENGRIKTRHKDKNQDLKIDEITLFDNDNPIEQQKDRNFDGTWDYFADFDAKGELLKTREDTSGNGKVDRIRFFRASEPYKVQTDTNGDGFFETVSLLKNQKIVKNMIDKNQDGKTDVTVFFNKDEEKEKLISDTNLDGKKDLWQFYANNNLSRLLKDENHDDRVDLKVTYKNGIKAILEKDSDYDSVFEITQVYTDPAWTLIVSHDFNADGKMDIQSFYTGKVLRKKQMDEDLDGLFDIVEYYSQQAALEKIEEKKEGKPWMIWFYGANEELIRGEEDKNQDGKSDVWYLYDKGALVEVQEDTNHDSKADLWEYYDETQTVVKRRKDLDFDGMSDFTDQINHAETDS
;
A
#
# COMPACT_ATOMS: atom_id res chain seq x y z
N MET A 1 -9.33 47.35 10.39
CA MET A 1 -10.37 47.69 9.38
C MET A 1 -11.47 46.64 9.50
N LYS A 2 -12.79 46.88 9.53
CA LYS A 2 -13.65 48.09 9.66
C LYS A 2 -14.69 47.75 10.76
N LYS A 3 -14.79 48.53 11.84
CA LYS A 3 -15.76 49.61 12.14
C LYS A 3 -17.16 49.18 12.65
N TYR A 4 -17.60 49.93 13.67
CA TYR A 4 -18.73 49.76 14.58
C TYR A 4 -20.00 50.58 14.17
N LEU A 5 -21.20 50.09 14.53
CA LEU A 5 -22.28 50.77 15.30
C LEU A 5 -23.32 51.76 14.67
N PHE A 6 -24.57 51.68 15.19
CA PHE A 6 -25.76 52.59 15.12
C PHE A 6 -26.44 52.82 13.75
N LEU A 7 -27.72 53.25 13.61
CA LEU A 7 -28.88 53.61 14.51
C LEU A 7 -30.16 52.98 13.83
N MET A 8 -31.37 52.67 14.37
CA MET A 8 -32.28 53.11 15.47
C MET A 8 -33.30 54.25 15.12
N LEU A 9 -34.46 54.27 15.82
CA LEU A 9 -35.66 55.15 15.67
C LEU A 9 -36.50 54.99 14.37
N LEU A 10 -37.80 55.32 14.29
CA LEU A 10 -38.94 55.38 15.25
C LEU A 10 -40.25 55.62 14.42
N GLY A 11 -41.42 55.11 14.82
CA GLY A 11 -42.69 55.46 14.18
C GLY A 11 -43.94 54.98 14.95
N LEU A 12 -44.98 55.82 15.08
CA LEU A 12 -46.17 55.59 15.92
C LEU A 12 -47.47 56.14 15.30
N LEU A 13 -48.57 55.42 15.59
CA LEU A 13 -49.98 55.88 15.74
C LEU A 13 -50.88 56.19 14.52
N PHE A 14 -52.19 56.17 14.84
CA PHE A 14 -53.39 56.58 14.09
C PHE A 14 -53.91 55.60 13.00
N SER A 15 -55.24 55.42 12.78
CA SER A 15 -56.45 56.09 13.32
C SER A 15 -57.73 55.21 13.31
N SER A 16 -58.71 55.55 14.17
CA SER A 16 -60.16 55.20 14.07
C SER A 16 -60.97 56.47 13.63
N PRO A 17 -62.34 56.56 13.54
CA PRO A 17 -63.44 55.64 13.92
C PRO A 17 -64.69 55.62 12.96
N ALA A 18 -65.88 55.22 13.48
CA ALA A 18 -67.28 55.47 12.99
C ALA A 18 -67.86 54.59 11.84
N SER A 19 -69.19 54.27 11.71
CA SER A 19 -70.40 54.40 12.60
C SER A 19 -71.71 53.77 12.04
N CYS A 20 -72.59 53.19 12.90
CA CYS A 20 -74.10 53.12 12.88
C CYS A 20 -74.90 52.51 11.66
N PHE A 21 -76.22 52.16 11.68
CA PHE A 21 -77.37 52.22 12.65
C PHE A 21 -78.54 51.22 12.30
N ALA A 22 -79.34 50.75 13.29
CA ALA A 22 -80.74 50.19 13.28
C ALA A 22 -81.11 48.92 12.45
N GLY A 23 -82.11 48.06 12.77
CA GLY A 23 -83.18 47.96 13.82
C GLY A 23 -83.54 46.46 14.12
N ASP A 24 -84.73 45.96 14.51
CA ASP A 24 -86.07 46.51 14.87
C ASP A 24 -86.95 45.47 15.68
N ALA A 25 -88.30 45.40 15.53
CA ALA A 25 -89.31 44.66 16.35
C ALA A 25 -89.75 43.26 15.80
N THR A 26 -90.66 42.40 16.35
CA THR A 26 -91.93 42.53 17.14
C THR A 26 -92.27 41.26 18.02
N SER A 27 -93.43 41.24 18.69
CA SER A 27 -93.92 40.23 19.67
C SER A 27 -94.98 39.23 19.15
N LEU A 28 -95.22 38.10 19.87
CA LEU A 28 -96.58 37.57 20.20
C LEU A 28 -96.63 36.35 21.19
N PHE A 29 -97.83 35.80 21.39
CA PHE A 29 -98.32 34.93 22.48
C PHE A 29 -98.30 33.40 22.20
N SER A 30 -98.71 32.62 23.22
CA SER A 30 -99.43 31.31 23.18
C SER A 30 -98.63 30.02 23.49
N ASP A 31 -99.16 29.31 24.51
CA ASP A 31 -99.21 27.87 24.81
C ASP A 31 -97.97 26.94 24.74
N GLY A 32 -97.79 25.98 25.66
CA GLY A 32 -98.65 25.67 26.82
C GLY A 32 -98.15 24.54 27.74
N PHE A 33 -98.85 24.37 28.87
CA PHE A 33 -98.81 23.27 29.86
C PHE A 33 -97.44 22.71 30.31
N LYS A 34 -96.91 23.13 31.48
CA LYS A 34 -97.35 22.76 32.85
C LYS A 34 -97.45 21.25 33.15
N ARG A 35 -96.48 20.74 33.90
CA ARG A 35 -96.73 19.90 35.10
C ARG A 35 -95.82 20.31 36.28
N ILE A 36 -96.22 21.42 36.91
CA ILE A 36 -96.15 21.59 38.36
C ILE A 36 -97.43 20.95 38.98
N PRO A 37 -97.58 20.76 40.32
CA PRO A 37 -96.63 21.01 41.43
C PRO A 37 -96.71 19.92 42.54
N LYS A 38 -96.35 20.31 43.78
CA LYS A 38 -96.98 19.90 45.07
C LYS A 38 -96.52 18.53 45.64
N GLN A 39 -96.53 18.32 46.97
CA GLN A 39 -97.03 19.17 48.07
C GLN A 39 -96.32 18.90 49.42
N SER A 40 -96.52 19.82 50.38
CA SER A 40 -96.59 19.55 51.84
C SER A 40 -95.30 19.10 52.57
N THR A 41 -95.02 19.51 53.81
CA THR A 41 -95.66 20.47 54.75
C THR A 41 -94.50 21.23 55.43
N SER A 42 -94.46 22.57 55.49
CA SER A 42 -95.28 23.44 56.33
C SER A 42 -95.37 23.01 57.82
N LYS A 43 -94.27 23.16 58.57
CA LYS A 43 -94.30 23.36 60.03
C LYS A 43 -93.12 24.21 60.55
N LEU A 44 -92.96 25.39 59.95
CA LEU A 44 -92.27 26.50 60.59
C LEU A 44 -93.09 26.96 61.83
N LEU A 45 -92.47 27.64 62.80
CA LEU A 45 -93.06 28.03 64.09
C LEU A 45 -93.42 26.88 65.05
N PHE A 46 -92.51 25.92 65.21
CA PHE A 46 -92.06 25.49 66.55
C PHE A 46 -90.55 25.17 66.46
N ILE A 47 -89.83 25.10 67.58
CA ILE A 47 -88.35 24.96 67.62
C ILE A 47 -87.62 26.21 67.07
N GLN A 48 -88.01 27.41 67.53
CA GLN A 48 -87.14 28.58 67.48
C GLN A 48 -86.26 28.70 68.76
N LEU A 49 -86.09 27.58 69.47
CA LEU A 49 -85.36 27.47 70.75
C LEU A 49 -84.31 26.33 70.80
N CYS A 50 -84.27 25.41 69.82
CA CYS A 50 -83.28 24.30 69.81
C CYS A 50 -82.32 24.33 68.62
N MET A 51 -82.49 25.23 67.64
CA MET A 51 -81.53 25.40 66.53
C MET A 51 -80.26 26.21 66.90
N ILE A 52 -80.06 26.47 68.19
CA ILE A 52 -78.77 26.90 68.77
C ILE A 52 -78.04 25.71 69.45
N ILE A 53 -78.71 24.57 69.62
CA ILE A 53 -78.20 23.41 70.38
C ILE A 53 -77.59 22.31 69.46
N ILE A 54 -77.72 22.44 68.13
CA ILE A 54 -77.20 21.46 67.14
C ILE A 54 -75.94 21.98 66.39
N CYS A 55 -75.51 23.23 66.63
CA CYS A 55 -74.24 23.77 66.12
C CYS A 55 -73.15 23.96 67.18
N VAL A 56 -73.37 23.49 68.42
CA VAL A 56 -72.39 23.53 69.53
C VAL A 56 -71.77 22.15 69.82
N PHE A 57 -72.33 21.07 69.23
CA PHE A 57 -71.91 19.68 69.44
C PHE A 57 -71.23 19.03 68.23
N PHE A 58 -70.37 19.77 67.53
CA PHE A 58 -69.21 19.19 66.83
C PHE A 58 -68.02 20.16 66.74
N ALA A 59 -67.82 20.95 67.80
CA ALA A 59 -66.49 21.47 68.11
C ALA A 59 -65.61 20.29 68.55
N VAL A 60 -65.05 19.56 67.58
CA VAL A 60 -63.90 18.69 67.83
C VAL A 60 -62.81 19.61 68.36
N PRO A 61 -62.29 19.40 69.60
CA PRO A 61 -61.18 20.20 70.05
C PRO A 61 -59.99 19.87 69.14
N LEU A 62 -59.47 20.88 68.44
CA LEU A 62 -58.06 20.83 68.03
C LEU A 62 -57.25 20.82 69.33
N ARG A 63 -56.94 19.62 69.81
CA ARG A 63 -55.88 19.44 70.80
C ARG A 63 -54.59 19.78 70.09
N ALA A 64 -53.88 20.76 70.63
CA ALA A 64 -52.57 21.12 70.12
C ALA A 64 -51.59 19.98 70.42
N GLU A 65 -50.77 19.63 69.44
CA GLU A 65 -49.61 18.77 69.65
C GLU A 65 -48.74 19.38 70.75
N GLN A 66 -48.29 18.56 71.70
CA GLN A 66 -47.46 19.07 72.80
C GLN A 66 -46.03 19.24 72.27
N ARG A 67 -45.68 20.48 71.92
CA ARG A 67 -44.35 20.90 71.52
C ARG A 67 -43.55 21.32 72.75
N ILE A 68 -42.40 20.69 72.97
CA ILE A 68 -41.44 21.00 74.05
C ILE A 68 -40.15 21.48 73.39
N GLU A 69 -39.83 22.74 73.63
CA GLU A 69 -38.58 23.37 73.21
C GLU A 69 -37.47 23.03 74.21
N LYS A 70 -36.26 22.82 73.71
CA LYS A 70 -35.02 22.67 74.48
C LYS A 70 -33.93 23.53 73.86
N ASP A 71 -33.50 24.47 74.66
CA ASP A 71 -32.13 24.97 74.74
C ASP A 71 -31.24 23.82 75.29
N LEU A 72 -30.09 23.54 74.67
CA LEU A 72 -29.16 22.47 75.04
C LEU A 72 -27.79 22.96 75.53
N ASP A 73 -27.39 24.21 75.23
CA ASP A 73 -26.13 24.80 75.69
C ASP A 73 -26.27 26.01 76.64
N GLU A 74 -27.52 26.39 76.95
CA GLU A 74 -27.97 27.47 77.84
C GLU A 74 -27.72 28.90 77.30
N ASP A 75 -27.67 29.09 75.97
CA ASP A 75 -27.55 30.41 75.32
C ASP A 75 -28.88 31.22 75.24
N GLY A 76 -30.04 30.56 75.38
CA GLY A 76 -31.37 31.14 75.29
C GLY A 76 -32.11 30.93 73.95
N ILE A 77 -31.54 30.16 73.02
CA ILE A 77 -32.11 29.77 71.72
C ILE A 77 -32.58 28.30 71.80
N VAL A 78 -33.33 27.81 70.80
CA VAL A 78 -33.96 26.47 70.82
C VAL A 78 -33.28 25.53 69.84
N ASP A 79 -32.25 24.82 70.29
CA ASP A 79 -31.52 23.84 69.46
C ASP A 79 -32.36 22.62 69.09
N GLN A 80 -33.31 22.22 69.95
CA GLN A 80 -34.09 21.00 69.78
C GLN A 80 -35.56 21.13 70.16
N VAL A 81 -36.43 20.67 69.28
CA VAL A 81 -37.89 20.70 69.43
C VAL A 81 -38.43 19.28 69.49
N LEU A 82 -39.09 18.89 70.58
CA LEU A 82 -39.72 17.58 70.72
C LEU A 82 -41.24 17.74 70.59
N ILE A 83 -41.85 17.03 69.64
CA ILE A 83 -43.30 17.07 69.39
C ILE A 83 -43.92 15.74 69.81
N TYR A 84 -44.95 15.82 70.64
CA TYR A 84 -45.69 14.69 71.20
C TYR A 84 -47.15 14.71 70.77
N ASN A 85 -47.72 13.52 70.55
CA ASN A 85 -49.15 13.35 70.26
C ASN A 85 -50.04 13.47 71.50
N ASP A 86 -51.37 13.47 71.28
CA ASP A 86 -52.43 13.45 72.31
C ASP A 86 -52.28 12.42 73.44
N LYS A 87 -51.43 11.39 73.28
CA LYS A 87 -51.17 10.34 74.26
C LYS A 87 -49.86 10.54 75.03
N GLY A 88 -49.17 11.67 74.85
CA GLY A 88 -47.86 11.95 75.43
C GLY A 88 -46.73 11.08 74.86
N THR A 89 -46.92 10.47 73.69
CA THR A 89 -45.87 9.72 72.98
C THR A 89 -45.21 10.62 71.94
N ILE A 90 -43.89 10.58 71.87
CA ILE A 90 -43.12 11.39 70.92
C ILE A 90 -43.42 10.94 69.47
N ILE A 91 -43.56 11.91 68.56
CA ILE A 91 -43.84 11.70 67.14
C ILE A 91 -42.81 12.39 66.23
N LYS A 92 -42.21 13.49 66.67
CA LYS A 92 -41.14 14.18 65.95
C LYS A 92 -40.11 14.76 66.92
N VAL A 93 -38.85 14.79 66.52
CA VAL A 93 -37.83 15.69 67.05
C VAL A 93 -37.27 16.48 65.89
N GLU A 94 -37.18 17.79 66.06
CA GLU A 94 -36.53 18.72 65.14
C GLU A 94 -35.24 19.21 65.82
N THR A 95 -34.17 19.41 65.08
CA THR A 95 -32.90 19.92 65.60
C THR A 95 -32.33 20.91 64.59
N ASP A 96 -32.06 22.12 65.08
CA ASP A 96 -31.60 23.31 64.36
C ASP A 96 -30.25 23.69 64.98
N GLN A 97 -29.15 23.26 64.35
CA GLN A 97 -27.82 23.26 64.95
C GLN A 97 -26.98 24.50 64.58
N ASP A 98 -27.29 25.20 63.48
CA ASP A 98 -26.73 26.53 63.20
C ASP A 98 -27.71 27.69 63.40
N GLN A 99 -28.86 27.43 64.03
CA GLN A 99 -29.82 28.40 64.56
C GLN A 99 -30.38 29.35 63.48
N ASP A 100 -30.51 28.89 62.24
CA ASP A 100 -31.01 29.69 61.11
C ASP A 100 -32.55 29.72 61.01
N GLY A 101 -33.24 28.86 61.78
CA GLY A 101 -34.69 28.69 61.81
C GLY A 101 -35.19 27.47 61.02
N PHE A 102 -34.30 26.72 60.35
CA PHE A 102 -34.61 25.54 59.57
C PHE A 102 -33.84 24.32 60.10
N ALA A 103 -34.50 23.54 60.97
CA ALA A 103 -33.94 22.31 61.52
C ALA A 103 -33.31 21.39 60.44
N GLU A 104 -31.97 21.24 60.43
CA GLU A 104 -31.27 20.43 59.42
C GLU A 104 -31.38 18.93 59.70
N ARG A 105 -31.98 18.54 60.83
CA ARG A 105 -32.26 17.15 61.17
C ARG A 105 -33.62 16.97 61.81
N LEU A 106 -34.40 16.04 61.24
CA LEU A 106 -35.67 15.58 61.79
C LEU A 106 -35.59 14.10 62.17
N LEU A 107 -36.10 13.72 63.34
CA LEU A 107 -36.31 12.33 63.74
C LEU A 107 -37.83 12.10 63.87
N ILE A 108 -38.37 11.12 63.16
CA ILE A 108 -39.81 10.85 63.10
C ILE A 108 -40.10 9.49 63.74
N TYR A 109 -41.07 9.46 64.66
CA TYR A 109 -41.40 8.31 65.49
C TYR A 109 -42.80 7.78 65.17
N THR A 110 -42.92 6.46 65.01
CA THR A 110 -44.18 5.75 64.83
C THR A 110 -44.40 4.82 66.01
N ASP A 111 -45.54 4.95 66.69
CA ASP A 111 -45.89 4.20 67.91
C ASP A 111 -44.76 4.16 68.97
N GLY A 112 -44.04 5.29 69.10
CA GLY A 112 -42.94 5.48 70.05
C GLY A 112 -41.57 4.94 69.60
N ASN A 113 -41.48 4.25 68.45
CA ASN A 113 -40.24 3.76 67.88
C ASN A 113 -39.72 4.71 66.81
N LEU A 114 -38.41 4.90 66.71
CA LEU A 114 -37.80 5.73 65.67
C LEU A 114 -37.99 5.08 64.29
N ALA A 115 -38.70 5.74 63.39
CA ALA A 115 -39.12 5.19 62.10
C ALA A 115 -38.44 5.85 60.89
N ARG A 116 -38.08 7.14 61.00
CA ARG A 116 -37.31 7.85 59.95
C ARG A 116 -36.38 8.90 60.56
N ILE A 117 -35.22 9.13 59.94
CA ILE A 117 -34.40 10.33 60.16
C ILE A 117 -34.28 11.05 58.82
N GLU A 118 -34.65 12.32 58.78
CA GLU A 118 -34.47 13.20 57.64
C GLU A 118 -33.31 14.16 57.96
N ARG A 119 -32.51 14.51 56.96
CA ARG A 119 -31.45 15.52 57.08
C ARG A 119 -31.40 16.41 55.84
N ASP A 120 -30.99 17.65 56.06
CA ASP A 120 -30.40 18.52 55.07
C ASP A 120 -28.86 18.39 55.18
N THR A 121 -28.23 17.83 54.14
CA THR A 121 -26.78 17.53 54.11
C THR A 121 -25.98 18.54 53.26
N ASP A 122 -26.64 19.36 52.44
CA ASP A 122 -25.99 20.40 51.61
C ASP A 122 -26.33 21.85 52.06
N LYS A 123 -27.16 21.98 53.10
CA LYS A 123 -27.66 23.24 53.71
C LYS A 123 -28.43 24.11 52.71
N ASN A 124 -29.35 23.48 51.96
CA ASN A 124 -30.24 24.17 51.00
C ASN A 124 -31.65 24.50 51.54
N GLN A 125 -31.90 24.24 52.83
CA GLN A 125 -33.18 24.34 53.54
C GLN A 125 -34.23 23.31 53.06
N LYS A 126 -33.77 22.15 52.60
CA LYS A 126 -34.60 20.98 52.24
C LYS A 126 -33.94 19.69 52.70
N MET A 127 -34.77 18.71 53.06
CA MET A 127 -34.29 17.38 53.42
C MET A 127 -33.78 16.62 52.17
N ASP A 128 -32.47 16.46 52.03
CA ASP A 128 -31.82 15.75 50.93
C ASP A 128 -31.58 14.25 51.23
N SER A 129 -31.60 13.84 52.51
CA SER A 129 -31.24 12.47 52.92
C SER A 129 -32.25 11.88 53.93
N LEU A 130 -32.97 10.82 53.53
CA LEU A 130 -33.99 10.14 54.34
C LEU A 130 -33.55 8.71 54.71
N ASP A 131 -33.25 8.47 55.98
CA ASP A 131 -32.99 7.14 56.57
C ASP A 131 -34.28 6.52 57.11
N TYR A 132 -34.66 5.32 56.67
CA TYR A 132 -35.77 4.54 57.22
C TYR A 132 -35.25 3.51 58.23
N ILE A 133 -35.92 3.43 59.39
CA ILE A 133 -35.49 2.67 60.56
C ILE A 133 -36.63 1.77 61.05
N GLU A 134 -36.30 0.54 61.42
CA GLU A 134 -37.20 -0.43 62.04
C GLU A 134 -36.37 -1.27 63.02
N ASN A 135 -36.95 -1.69 64.16
CA ASN A 135 -36.23 -2.48 65.19
C ASN A 135 -34.89 -1.85 65.65
N ASN A 136 -34.80 -0.51 65.66
CA ASN A 136 -33.60 0.29 65.93
C ASN A 136 -32.40 0.05 64.99
N ARG A 137 -32.62 -0.43 63.75
CA ARG A 137 -31.60 -0.53 62.70
C ARG A 137 -32.01 0.27 61.48
N ARG A 138 -31.05 0.86 60.73
CA ARG A 138 -31.31 1.43 59.40
C ARG A 138 -31.53 0.33 58.37
N LEU A 139 -32.64 0.37 57.62
CA LEU A 139 -32.94 -0.57 56.53
C LEU A 139 -32.69 0.04 55.15
N ARG A 140 -32.92 1.35 55.02
CA ARG A 140 -32.91 2.06 53.74
C ARG A 140 -32.46 3.50 53.92
N GLN A 141 -31.72 4.03 52.96
CA GLN A 141 -31.45 5.46 52.81
C GLN A 141 -31.89 5.91 51.40
N GLU A 142 -32.66 6.98 51.31
CA GLU A 142 -32.88 7.75 50.09
C GLU A 142 -31.94 8.96 50.07
N ARG A 143 -31.52 9.39 48.88
CA ARG A 143 -30.98 10.74 48.68
C ARG A 143 -31.58 11.43 47.46
N PHE A 144 -31.82 12.71 47.62
CA PHE A 144 -32.43 13.61 46.66
C PHE A 144 -31.39 14.63 46.18
N ASP A 145 -31.53 15.11 44.94
CA ASP A 145 -30.70 16.20 44.42
C ASP A 145 -31.29 17.58 44.83
N PRO A 146 -30.60 18.71 44.54
CA PRO A 146 -31.10 20.04 44.91
C PRO A 146 -32.46 20.42 44.29
N GLU A 147 -32.87 19.75 43.21
CA GLU A 147 -34.21 19.88 42.62
C GLU A 147 -35.28 19.04 43.35
N GLY A 148 -34.89 18.18 44.29
CA GLY A 148 -35.77 17.30 45.06
C GLY A 148 -36.07 15.96 44.38
N ARG A 149 -35.27 15.54 43.39
CA ARG A 149 -35.46 14.27 42.67
C ARG A 149 -34.64 13.16 43.32
N LEU A 150 -35.26 11.99 43.52
CA LEU A 150 -34.62 10.83 44.14
C LEU A 150 -33.56 10.21 43.22
N PHE A 151 -32.28 10.51 43.46
CA PHE A 151 -31.18 10.00 42.62
C PHE A 151 -30.48 8.77 43.21
N GLN A 152 -30.62 8.47 44.50
CA GLN A 152 -29.96 7.31 45.14
C GLN A 152 -30.86 6.61 46.15
N VAL A 153 -30.83 5.28 46.15
CA VAL A 153 -31.43 4.43 47.19
C VAL A 153 -30.42 3.40 47.66
N VAL A 154 -30.11 3.37 48.95
CA VAL A 154 -29.28 2.35 49.60
C VAL A 154 -30.19 1.44 50.43
N ILE A 155 -29.92 0.13 50.40
CA ILE A 155 -30.56 -0.90 51.25
C ILE A 155 -29.46 -1.56 52.07
N PHE A 156 -29.73 -1.78 53.35
CA PHE A 156 -28.79 -2.28 54.35
C PHE A 156 -29.13 -3.73 54.77
N ASP A 157 -28.15 -4.44 55.33
CA ASP A 157 -28.32 -5.75 55.96
C ASP A 157 -28.62 -5.64 57.46
N GLU A 158 -28.78 -6.79 58.13
CA GLU A 158 -29.07 -6.85 59.56
C GLU A 158 -27.96 -6.27 60.46
N ASP A 159 -26.74 -6.11 59.97
CA ASP A 159 -25.61 -5.52 60.70
C ASP A 159 -25.35 -4.05 60.27
N GLU A 160 -26.35 -3.40 59.64
CA GLU A 160 -26.27 -2.06 59.02
C GLU A 160 -25.15 -1.89 57.98
N ARG A 161 -24.67 -2.97 57.36
CA ARG A 161 -23.77 -2.88 56.19
C ARG A 161 -24.59 -2.66 54.93
N ILE A 162 -24.01 -2.03 53.91
CA ILE A 162 -24.69 -1.90 52.62
C ILE A 162 -24.87 -3.29 52.01
N LEU A 163 -26.09 -3.58 51.57
CA LEU A 163 -26.47 -4.79 50.84
C LEU A 163 -26.67 -4.50 49.35
N LYS A 164 -27.36 -3.40 49.02
CA LYS A 164 -27.62 -2.96 47.64
C LYS A 164 -27.64 -1.43 47.57
N MET A 165 -27.25 -0.88 46.42
CA MET A 165 -27.44 0.54 46.11
C MET A 165 -27.99 0.69 44.70
N LYS A 166 -28.92 1.63 44.52
CA LYS A 166 -29.44 2.10 43.23
C LYS A 166 -28.99 3.53 43.02
N LYS A 167 -28.62 3.90 41.79
CA LYS A 167 -28.39 5.29 41.38
C LYS A 167 -29.04 5.57 40.04
N ASP A 168 -29.66 6.74 39.94
CA ASP A 168 -29.77 7.49 38.70
C ASP A 168 -28.45 8.25 38.52
N THR A 169 -27.79 8.02 37.39
CA THR A 169 -26.53 8.63 36.96
C THR A 169 -26.71 9.44 35.68
N THR A 170 -27.94 9.52 35.16
CA THR A 170 -28.33 10.25 33.94
C THR A 170 -29.20 11.48 34.22
N GLY A 171 -29.81 11.55 35.40
CA GLY A 171 -30.73 12.62 35.82
C GLY A 171 -32.16 12.46 35.28
N ASN A 172 -32.54 11.25 34.83
CA ASN A 172 -33.82 10.99 34.19
C ASN A 172 -34.93 10.44 35.12
N GLN A 173 -34.66 10.35 36.43
CA GLN A 173 -35.53 9.79 37.47
C GLN A 173 -35.76 8.27 37.38
N GLN A 174 -34.88 7.54 36.69
CA GLN A 174 -34.84 6.08 36.67
C GLN A 174 -33.47 5.60 37.18
N PHE A 175 -33.46 4.51 37.96
CA PHE A 175 -32.23 3.93 38.47
C PHE A 175 -31.51 3.10 37.40
N ASP A 176 -30.72 3.76 36.57
CA ASP A 176 -29.94 3.11 35.51
C ASP A 176 -28.85 2.19 36.06
N THR A 177 -28.24 2.54 37.20
CA THR A 177 -27.14 1.77 37.80
C THR A 177 -27.56 1.09 39.11
N HIS A 178 -27.30 -0.21 39.22
CA HIS A 178 -27.51 -1.02 40.42
C HIS A 178 -26.19 -1.62 40.91
N TYR A 179 -25.90 -1.54 42.20
CA TYR A 179 -24.72 -2.11 42.85
C TYR A 179 -25.14 -3.18 43.87
N GLN A 180 -24.42 -4.30 43.91
CA GLN A 180 -24.59 -5.38 44.90
C GLN A 180 -23.36 -5.42 45.82
N PHE A 181 -23.61 -5.63 47.11
CA PHE A 181 -22.58 -5.70 48.15
C PHE A 181 -22.68 -7.04 48.90
N SER A 182 -21.53 -7.52 49.41
CA SER A 182 -21.43 -8.71 50.25
C SER A 182 -20.59 -8.40 51.47
N ASN A 183 -21.15 -8.60 52.66
CA ASN A 183 -20.55 -8.18 53.94
C ASN A 183 -20.06 -6.71 53.92
N GLY A 184 -20.80 -5.81 53.28
CA GLY A 184 -20.45 -4.39 53.09
C GLY A 184 -19.41 -4.08 51.98
N ASN A 185 -18.84 -5.09 51.31
CA ASN A 185 -17.88 -4.90 50.23
C ASN A 185 -18.59 -4.90 48.87
N LEU A 186 -18.22 -3.99 47.96
CA LEU A 186 -18.77 -3.99 46.60
C LEU A 186 -18.31 -5.25 45.85
N VAL A 187 -19.24 -6.00 45.27
CA VAL A 187 -18.95 -7.23 44.51
C VAL A 187 -19.36 -7.14 43.04
N SER A 188 -20.45 -6.45 42.71
CA SER A 188 -20.84 -6.21 41.32
C SER A 188 -21.67 -4.94 41.14
N SER A 189 -21.72 -4.44 39.91
CA SER A 189 -22.68 -3.45 39.45
C SER A 189 -23.24 -3.83 38.08
N THR A 190 -24.45 -3.37 37.79
CA THR A 190 -25.12 -3.47 36.49
C THR A 190 -25.61 -2.10 36.08
N ARG A 191 -25.56 -1.79 34.79
CA ARG A 191 -26.01 -0.51 34.25
C ARG A 191 -26.80 -0.70 32.95
N ASP A 192 -27.89 0.05 32.87
CA ASP A 192 -28.61 0.39 31.65
C ASP A 192 -27.99 1.70 31.11
N THR A 193 -27.56 1.74 29.84
CA THR A 193 -26.86 2.91 29.25
C THR A 193 -27.66 3.70 28.22
N ASP A 194 -28.84 3.22 27.80
CA ASP A 194 -29.74 3.90 26.86
C ASP A 194 -31.12 4.19 27.46
N ASN A 195 -31.43 3.61 28.62
CA ASN A 195 -32.66 3.71 29.42
C ASN A 195 -33.84 2.89 28.90
N ASN A 196 -33.58 1.80 28.17
CA ASN A 196 -34.60 0.91 27.65
C ASN A 196 -35.12 -0.13 28.68
N LYS A 197 -34.48 -0.22 29.86
CA LYS A 197 -34.72 -1.13 31.00
C LYS A 197 -34.15 -2.54 30.88
N GLN A 198 -33.39 -2.82 29.83
CA GLN A 198 -32.47 -3.95 29.77
C GLN A 198 -31.11 -3.51 30.36
N ILE A 199 -30.37 -4.46 30.90
CA ILE A 199 -28.99 -4.22 31.34
C ILE A 199 -28.10 -4.52 30.16
N ASN A 200 -27.29 -3.54 29.75
CA ASN A 200 -26.32 -3.66 28.67
C ASN A 200 -24.86 -3.54 29.17
N VAL A 201 -24.63 -3.28 30.47
CA VAL A 201 -23.30 -3.31 31.11
C VAL A 201 -23.31 -4.03 32.46
N TRP A 202 -22.31 -4.89 32.71
CA TRP A 202 -22.05 -5.55 33.99
C TRP A 202 -20.59 -5.30 34.41
N THR A 203 -20.34 -5.06 35.69
CA THR A 203 -18.98 -4.93 36.25
C THR A 203 -18.85 -5.74 37.53
N ASN A 204 -17.78 -6.53 37.65
CA ASN A 204 -17.44 -7.31 38.84
C ASN A 204 -16.27 -6.64 39.58
N TYR A 205 -16.30 -6.64 40.90
CA TYR A 205 -15.33 -5.95 41.77
C TYR A 205 -14.71 -6.89 42.81
N LYS A 206 -13.50 -6.55 43.25
CA LYS A 206 -12.75 -7.20 44.33
C LYS A 206 -11.93 -6.13 45.03
N ASN A 207 -11.89 -6.13 46.36
CA ASN A 207 -11.18 -5.10 47.14
C ASN A 207 -11.58 -3.65 46.76
N GLN A 208 -12.85 -3.43 46.42
CA GLN A 208 -13.41 -2.16 45.91
C GLN A 208 -12.92 -1.71 44.51
N LEU A 209 -12.00 -2.45 43.87
CA LEU A 209 -11.52 -2.19 42.50
C LEU A 209 -12.28 -3.05 41.47
N PRO A 210 -12.45 -2.59 40.23
CA PRO A 210 -13.01 -3.43 39.16
C PRO A 210 -12.03 -4.56 38.81
N VAL A 211 -12.57 -5.72 38.43
CA VAL A 211 -11.80 -6.88 37.95
C VAL A 211 -12.16 -7.22 36.51
N GLN A 212 -13.46 -7.14 36.20
CA GLN A 212 -13.98 -7.38 34.86
C GLN A 212 -15.17 -6.48 34.59
N GLN A 213 -15.28 -5.96 33.36
CA GLN A 213 -16.49 -5.32 32.84
C GLN A 213 -16.91 -6.02 31.56
N GLN A 214 -18.20 -6.16 31.33
CA GLN A 214 -18.79 -6.74 30.13
C GLN A 214 -19.88 -5.79 29.61
N GLU A 215 -19.99 -5.66 28.30
CA GLU A 215 -20.91 -4.77 27.61
C GLU A 215 -21.54 -5.49 26.41
N ASP A 216 -22.86 -5.40 26.29
CA ASP A 216 -23.73 -5.99 25.27
C ASP A 216 -24.64 -4.85 24.80
N LYS A 217 -24.11 -3.99 23.92
CA LYS A 217 -24.65 -2.67 23.61
C LYS A 217 -25.67 -2.70 22.48
N ASN A 218 -25.64 -3.75 21.66
CA ASN A 218 -26.69 -4.04 20.68
C ASN A 218 -27.83 -4.91 21.25
N GLU A 219 -27.64 -5.49 22.45
CA GLU A 219 -28.58 -6.33 23.19
C GLU A 219 -28.98 -7.63 22.48
N ASP A 220 -28.08 -8.19 21.68
CA ASP A 220 -28.28 -9.48 20.99
C ASP A 220 -27.93 -10.71 21.86
N GLY A 221 -27.29 -10.51 23.01
CA GLY A 221 -26.83 -11.56 23.92
C GLY A 221 -25.39 -12.02 23.68
N ILE A 222 -24.65 -11.38 22.77
CA ILE A 222 -23.22 -11.50 22.56
C ILE A 222 -22.56 -10.21 23.04
N MET A 223 -21.63 -10.32 23.98
CA MET A 223 -20.91 -9.17 24.52
C MET A 223 -20.07 -8.48 23.42
N ASP A 224 -20.41 -7.24 23.06
CA ASP A 224 -19.63 -6.34 22.21
C ASP A 224 -18.19 -6.15 22.72
N ARG A 225 -18.06 -6.03 24.06
CA ARG A 225 -16.79 -5.70 24.70
C ARG A 225 -16.65 -6.37 26.07
N ILE A 226 -15.45 -6.86 26.38
CA ILE A 226 -15.08 -7.32 27.73
C ILE A 226 -13.75 -6.69 28.13
N LEU A 227 -13.73 -5.98 29.26
CA LEU A 227 -12.54 -5.44 29.89
C LEU A 227 -12.11 -6.36 31.05
N THR A 228 -10.81 -6.51 31.24
CA THR A 228 -10.19 -7.10 32.43
C THR A 228 -9.18 -6.11 32.99
N PHE A 229 -9.19 -5.96 34.31
CA PHE A 229 -8.41 -4.96 35.04
C PHE A 229 -7.34 -5.63 35.91
N ASP A 230 -6.29 -4.88 36.25
CA ASP A 230 -5.23 -5.33 37.16
C ASP A 230 -5.58 -5.08 38.65
N ASP A 231 -4.69 -5.48 39.56
CA ASP A 231 -4.85 -5.25 41.01
C ASP A 231 -4.78 -3.77 41.43
N GLN A 232 -4.57 -2.83 40.50
CA GLN A 232 -4.69 -1.37 40.70
C GLN A 232 -5.98 -0.79 40.11
N GLY A 233 -6.79 -1.59 39.41
CA GLY A 233 -7.98 -1.14 38.69
C GLY A 233 -7.70 -0.46 37.35
N GLN A 234 -6.48 -0.57 36.80
CA GLN A 234 -6.17 -0.14 35.43
C GLN A 234 -6.62 -1.21 34.44
N ILE A 235 -6.96 -0.84 33.21
CA ILE A 235 -7.26 -1.82 32.15
C ILE A 235 -5.98 -2.60 31.84
N GLN A 236 -6.04 -3.93 31.90
CA GLN A 236 -4.97 -4.84 31.49
C GLN A 236 -5.26 -5.46 30.12
N LYS A 237 -6.54 -5.74 29.82
CA LYS A 237 -6.97 -6.43 28.59
C LYS A 237 -8.35 -5.96 28.14
N MET A 238 -8.56 -5.86 26.84
CA MET A 238 -9.86 -5.61 26.19
C MET A 238 -10.08 -6.64 25.09
N LEU A 239 -11.20 -7.35 25.15
CA LEU A 239 -11.78 -8.11 24.05
C LEU A 239 -12.84 -7.26 23.37
N LYS A 240 -12.86 -7.26 22.03
CA LYS A 240 -13.85 -6.55 21.21
C LYS A 240 -13.95 -7.17 19.80
N ASP A 241 -14.87 -6.64 18.99
CA ASP A 241 -15.18 -7.13 17.64
C ASP A 241 -15.64 -8.61 17.69
N PRO A 242 -16.75 -8.94 18.38
CA PRO A 242 -17.23 -10.31 18.48
C PRO A 242 -17.64 -10.89 17.12
N PHE A 243 -17.61 -12.22 17.01
CA PHE A 243 -18.14 -12.94 15.85
C PHE A 243 -19.02 -14.16 16.21
N ALA A 244 -18.86 -14.68 17.43
CA ALA A 244 -19.79 -15.62 18.04
C ALA A 244 -19.79 -15.46 19.57
N LYS A 245 -20.68 -16.14 20.29
CA LYS A 245 -20.85 -15.97 21.73
C LYS A 245 -19.57 -16.32 22.51
N GLY A 246 -18.88 -15.28 23.02
CA GLY A 246 -17.61 -15.41 23.73
C GLY A 246 -16.37 -15.50 22.83
N GLN A 247 -16.51 -15.31 21.52
CA GLN A 247 -15.43 -15.37 20.52
C GLN A 247 -15.24 -13.99 19.89
N PHE A 248 -14.02 -13.47 19.95
CA PHE A 248 -13.67 -12.08 19.69
C PHE A 248 -12.53 -11.98 18.69
N ARG A 249 -12.65 -11.07 17.72
CA ARG A 249 -11.65 -10.89 16.67
C ARG A 249 -10.47 -10.03 17.12
N THR A 250 -10.64 -9.11 18.07
CA THR A 250 -9.54 -8.25 18.52
C THR A 250 -9.31 -8.37 20.02
N ILE A 251 -8.03 -8.53 20.39
CA ILE A 251 -7.55 -8.53 21.77
C ILE A 251 -6.50 -7.42 21.92
N ASP A 252 -6.82 -6.39 22.69
CA ASP A 252 -5.88 -5.32 23.05
C ASP A 252 -5.35 -5.59 24.48
N PHE A 253 -4.03 -5.64 24.63
CA PHE A 253 -3.33 -5.71 25.92
C PHE A 253 -2.73 -4.36 26.27
N PHE A 254 -2.78 -4.00 27.55
CA PHE A 254 -2.44 -2.67 28.06
C PHE A 254 -1.33 -2.73 29.11
N GLU A 255 -0.51 -1.69 29.14
CA GLU A 255 0.58 -1.49 30.10
C GLU A 255 0.63 0.01 30.47
N ASN A 256 0.61 0.33 31.78
CA ASN A 256 0.58 1.71 32.29
C ASN A 256 -0.52 2.59 31.65
N GLY A 257 -1.71 2.02 31.43
CA GLY A 257 -2.87 2.70 30.83
C GLY A 257 -2.84 2.90 29.31
N ARG A 258 -1.75 2.54 28.62
CA ARG A 258 -1.62 2.59 27.15
C ARG A 258 -1.71 1.21 26.52
N ILE A 259 -1.99 1.15 25.22
CA ILE A 259 -1.94 -0.13 24.50
C ILE A 259 -0.48 -0.57 24.34
N LYS A 260 -0.20 -1.84 24.65
CA LYS A 260 1.11 -2.47 24.47
C LYS A 260 1.13 -3.38 23.25
N THR A 261 0.12 -4.24 23.12
CA THR A 261 0.03 -5.22 22.03
C THR A 261 -1.41 -5.38 21.59
N ARG A 262 -1.63 -5.47 20.27
CA ARG A 262 -2.91 -5.84 19.65
C ARG A 262 -2.75 -7.16 18.93
N HIS A 263 -3.61 -8.13 19.24
CA HIS A 263 -3.77 -9.36 18.47
C HIS A 263 -5.10 -9.28 17.69
N LYS A 264 -5.13 -9.78 16.45
CA LYS A 264 -6.37 -9.96 15.68
C LYS A 264 -6.47 -11.32 15.03
N ASP A 265 -7.66 -11.90 15.12
CA ASP A 265 -8.20 -12.95 14.26
C ASP A 265 -8.89 -12.27 13.06
N LYS A 266 -8.44 -12.58 11.84
CA LYS A 266 -9.00 -12.09 10.58
C LYS A 266 -9.97 -13.08 9.97
N ASN A 267 -9.63 -14.38 9.97
CA ASN A 267 -10.34 -15.44 9.24
C ASN A 267 -11.52 -16.08 10.01
N GLN A 268 -11.65 -15.80 11.32
CA GLN A 268 -12.61 -16.32 12.31
C GLN A 268 -12.37 -17.78 12.76
N ASP A 269 -11.13 -18.27 12.75
CA ASP A 269 -10.75 -19.63 13.17
C ASP A 269 -10.17 -19.76 14.60
N LEU A 270 -10.12 -18.64 15.36
CA LEU A 270 -9.56 -18.51 16.71
C LEU A 270 -8.03 -18.53 16.81
N LYS A 271 -7.29 -18.56 15.69
CA LYS A 271 -5.87 -18.18 15.67
C LYS A 271 -5.71 -16.65 15.59
N ILE A 272 -4.47 -16.18 15.73
CA ILE A 272 -4.13 -14.76 15.60
C ILE A 272 -3.33 -14.58 14.31
N ASP A 273 -3.92 -13.86 13.35
CA ASP A 273 -3.34 -13.62 12.03
C ASP A 273 -2.62 -12.25 11.93
N GLU A 274 -2.78 -11.36 12.93
CA GLU A 274 -2.06 -10.09 13.01
C GLU A 274 -1.71 -9.75 14.46
N ILE A 275 -0.41 -9.63 14.75
CA ILE A 275 0.11 -9.07 16.00
C ILE A 275 0.72 -7.71 15.71
N THR A 276 0.42 -6.70 16.53
CA THR A 276 1.05 -5.37 16.45
C THR A 276 1.51 -4.94 17.84
N LEU A 277 2.80 -4.60 17.97
CA LEU A 277 3.43 -4.08 19.17
C LEU A 277 3.47 -2.54 19.10
N PHE A 278 3.21 -1.88 20.22
CA PHE A 278 3.14 -0.43 20.33
C PHE A 278 4.13 0.11 21.36
N ASP A 279 4.64 1.32 21.10
CA ASP A 279 5.25 2.19 22.10
C ASP A 279 4.68 3.61 21.97
N ASN A 280 4.41 4.26 23.09
CA ASN A 280 3.78 5.59 23.16
C ASN A 280 2.57 5.75 22.21
N ASP A 281 1.73 4.72 22.14
CA ASP A 281 0.52 4.57 21.29
C ASP A 281 0.78 4.51 19.76
N ASN A 282 2.04 4.58 19.31
CA ASN A 282 2.46 4.34 17.93
C ASN A 282 2.86 2.86 17.71
N PRO A 283 2.60 2.26 16.54
CA PRO A 283 3.12 0.93 16.22
C PRO A 283 4.66 0.98 16.08
N ILE A 284 5.35 -0.06 16.56
CA ILE A 284 6.81 -0.22 16.40
C ILE A 284 7.18 -1.52 15.66
N GLU A 285 6.40 -2.59 15.84
CA GLU A 285 6.54 -3.85 15.11
C GLU A 285 5.15 -4.41 14.76
N GLN A 286 5.02 -5.06 13.61
CA GLN A 286 3.83 -5.82 13.24
C GLN A 286 4.21 -7.12 12.54
N GLN A 287 3.53 -8.20 12.89
CA GLN A 287 3.64 -9.53 12.28
C GLN A 287 2.27 -9.93 11.72
N LYS A 288 2.21 -10.55 10.54
CA LYS A 288 0.97 -11.12 9.98
C LYS A 288 1.19 -12.47 9.32
N ASP A 289 0.18 -13.31 9.48
CA ASP A 289 -0.15 -14.40 8.58
C ASP A 289 -1.15 -13.82 7.55
N ARG A 290 -0.82 -13.83 6.26
CA ARG A 290 -1.68 -13.34 5.16
C ARG A 290 -2.30 -14.49 4.36
N ASN A 291 -1.76 -15.71 4.46
CA ASN A 291 -2.23 -16.88 3.70
C ASN A 291 -3.10 -17.85 4.54
N PHE A 292 -3.08 -17.68 5.87
CA PHE A 292 -3.74 -18.46 6.92
C PHE A 292 -3.24 -19.90 7.10
N ASP A 293 -1.95 -20.16 6.81
CA ASP A 293 -1.31 -21.46 7.03
C ASP A 293 -0.85 -21.70 8.48
N GLY A 294 -0.82 -20.65 9.31
CA GLY A 294 -0.35 -20.69 10.71
C GLY A 294 1.09 -20.23 10.91
N THR A 295 1.75 -19.67 9.88
CA THR A 295 3.10 -19.10 9.94
C THR A 295 3.13 -17.61 9.59
N TRP A 296 4.13 -16.90 10.12
CA TRP A 296 4.26 -15.45 9.92
C TRP A 296 4.95 -15.14 8.58
N ASP A 297 4.15 -14.91 7.53
CA ASP A 297 4.67 -14.56 6.20
C ASP A 297 5.02 -13.07 6.03
N TYR A 298 4.64 -12.19 6.96
CA TYR A 298 4.83 -10.74 6.87
C TYR A 298 5.30 -10.13 8.19
N PHE A 299 6.33 -9.28 8.12
CA PHE A 299 6.83 -8.49 9.24
C PHE A 299 7.04 -7.04 8.80
N ALA A 300 6.75 -6.08 9.67
CA ALA A 300 7.00 -4.66 9.45
C ALA A 300 7.64 -4.01 10.68
N ASP A 301 8.70 -3.22 10.46
CA ASP A 301 9.35 -2.39 11.47
C ASP A 301 8.98 -0.91 11.20
N PHE A 302 8.65 -0.16 12.25
CA PHE A 302 8.22 1.25 12.19
C PHE A 302 9.15 2.18 12.98
N ASP A 303 9.09 3.48 12.71
CA ASP A 303 9.80 4.52 13.47
C ASP A 303 9.01 4.98 14.71
N ALA A 304 9.60 5.86 15.52
CA ALA A 304 8.99 6.36 16.75
C ALA A 304 7.71 7.20 16.56
N LYS A 305 7.31 7.50 15.32
CA LYS A 305 6.03 8.14 14.96
C LYS A 305 5.01 7.15 14.37
N GLY A 306 5.40 5.90 14.16
CA GLY A 306 4.62 4.92 13.38
C GLY A 306 4.77 5.06 11.85
N GLU A 307 5.76 5.79 11.34
CA GLU A 307 6.10 5.75 9.90
C GLU A 307 6.80 4.42 9.58
N LEU A 308 6.46 3.78 8.46
CA LEU A 308 7.05 2.49 8.08
C LEU A 308 8.54 2.67 7.71
N LEU A 309 9.41 1.84 8.30
CA LEU A 309 10.85 1.80 7.99
C LEU A 309 11.21 0.65 7.06
N LYS A 310 10.68 -0.55 7.33
CA LYS A 310 11.07 -1.79 6.67
C LYS A 310 9.93 -2.80 6.66
N THR A 311 9.82 -3.60 5.59
CA THR A 311 9.10 -4.88 5.62
C THR A 311 10.05 -6.04 5.34
N ARG A 312 9.71 -7.20 5.91
CA ARG A 312 10.26 -8.52 5.59
C ARG A 312 9.07 -9.40 5.21
N GLU A 313 9.14 -10.12 4.10
CA GLU A 313 8.02 -10.86 3.54
C GLU A 313 8.52 -12.21 3.01
N ASP A 314 7.88 -13.29 3.44
CA ASP A 314 7.73 -14.48 2.59
C ASP A 314 6.63 -14.19 1.56
N THR A 315 6.86 -14.61 0.33
CA THR A 315 6.01 -14.39 -0.84
C THR A 315 5.91 -15.68 -1.67
N SER A 316 6.81 -16.62 -1.41
CA SER A 316 6.81 -18.01 -1.90
C SER A 316 5.94 -18.96 -1.05
N GLY A 317 5.74 -18.68 0.24
CA GLY A 317 5.08 -19.57 1.21
C GLY A 317 5.96 -20.76 1.62
N ASN A 318 7.26 -20.55 1.80
CA ASN A 318 8.23 -21.59 2.16
C ASN A 318 8.74 -21.52 3.62
N GLY A 319 8.31 -20.52 4.39
CA GLY A 319 8.72 -20.26 5.76
C GLY A 319 9.99 -19.40 5.91
N LYS A 320 10.52 -18.86 4.80
CA LYS A 320 11.65 -17.91 4.78
C LYS A 320 11.22 -16.58 4.17
N VAL A 321 11.81 -15.49 4.67
CA VAL A 321 11.70 -14.17 4.04
C VAL A 321 12.47 -14.17 2.72
N ASP A 322 11.77 -14.15 1.59
CA ASP A 322 12.36 -13.96 0.26
C ASP A 322 12.48 -12.48 -0.15
N ARG A 323 11.76 -11.56 0.51
CA ARG A 323 11.74 -10.15 0.13
C ARG A 323 11.82 -9.18 1.30
N ILE A 324 12.67 -8.17 1.17
CA ILE A 324 12.81 -7.07 2.14
C ILE A 324 12.61 -5.73 1.42
N ARG A 325 11.76 -4.85 1.95
CA ARG A 325 11.58 -3.48 1.44
C ARG A 325 12.03 -2.46 2.48
N PHE A 326 12.63 -1.36 2.04
CA PHE A 326 13.05 -0.25 2.89
C PHE A 326 12.36 1.04 2.43
N PHE A 327 11.87 1.80 3.41
CA PHE A 327 10.98 2.94 3.22
C PHE A 327 11.58 4.24 3.75
N ARG A 328 11.15 5.37 3.21
CA ARG A 328 11.46 6.72 3.68
C ARG A 328 10.28 7.63 3.35
N ALA A 329 9.75 8.35 4.35
CA ALA A 329 8.54 9.16 4.20
C ALA A 329 7.38 8.35 3.56
N SER A 330 7.19 7.11 4.04
CA SER A 330 6.24 6.11 3.55
C SER A 330 6.41 5.60 2.11
N GLU A 331 7.39 6.08 1.31
CA GLU A 331 7.69 5.52 -0.02
C GLU A 331 8.84 4.49 0.03
N PRO A 332 8.76 3.37 -0.73
CA PRO A 332 9.85 2.42 -0.86
C PRO A 332 10.97 2.98 -1.74
N TYR A 333 12.21 2.98 -1.24
CA TYR A 333 13.40 3.47 -1.98
C TYR A 333 14.40 2.35 -2.31
N LYS A 334 14.33 1.21 -1.62
CA LYS A 334 15.16 0.03 -1.85
C LYS A 334 14.32 -1.23 -1.61
N VAL A 335 14.46 -2.22 -2.49
CA VAL A 335 13.98 -3.59 -2.29
C VAL A 335 15.18 -4.53 -2.39
N GLN A 336 15.16 -5.59 -1.60
CA GLN A 336 16.05 -6.73 -1.72
C GLN A 336 15.22 -7.99 -1.89
N THR A 337 15.66 -8.89 -2.76
CA THR A 337 15.02 -10.17 -3.04
C THR A 337 16.08 -11.27 -2.98
N ASP A 338 15.72 -12.39 -2.36
CA ASP A 338 16.33 -13.71 -2.54
C ASP A 338 15.46 -14.43 -3.58
N THR A 339 16.00 -14.68 -4.77
CA THR A 339 15.26 -15.25 -5.90
C THR A 339 15.45 -16.76 -6.02
N ASN A 340 16.42 -17.34 -5.31
CA ASN A 340 16.76 -18.77 -5.37
C ASN A 340 16.32 -19.57 -4.13
N GLY A 341 16.00 -18.89 -3.03
CA GLY A 341 15.54 -19.43 -1.75
C GLY A 341 16.64 -19.92 -0.81
N ASP A 342 17.93 -19.58 -1.03
CA ASP A 342 19.05 -20.03 -0.20
C ASP A 342 19.19 -19.23 1.11
N GLY A 343 18.72 -17.98 1.14
CA GLY A 343 18.81 -17.04 2.26
C GLY A 343 19.67 -15.80 1.97
N PHE A 344 20.35 -15.74 0.83
CA PHE A 344 21.09 -14.59 0.36
C PHE A 344 20.25 -13.71 -0.57
N PHE A 345 20.16 -12.42 -0.27
CA PHE A 345 19.36 -11.48 -1.06
C PHE A 345 20.16 -10.97 -2.26
N GLU A 346 20.31 -11.84 -3.27
CA GLU A 346 21.17 -11.64 -4.43
C GLU A 346 20.79 -10.39 -5.25
N THR A 347 19.50 -10.06 -5.30
CA THR A 347 18.97 -8.92 -6.07
C THR A 347 18.66 -7.71 -5.18
N VAL A 348 19.24 -6.56 -5.50
CA VAL A 348 18.98 -5.26 -4.86
C VAL A 348 18.45 -4.25 -5.89
N SER A 349 17.16 -3.91 -5.77
CA SER A 349 16.52 -2.85 -6.54
C SER A 349 16.55 -1.51 -5.80
N LEU A 350 16.86 -0.43 -6.51
CA LEU A 350 16.70 0.96 -6.06
C LEU A 350 15.53 1.61 -6.79
N LEU A 351 14.70 2.33 -6.04
CA LEU A 351 13.46 2.92 -6.51
C LEU A 351 13.47 4.44 -6.34
N LYS A 352 12.73 5.13 -7.20
CA LYS A 352 12.48 6.58 -7.13
C LYS A 352 11.08 6.86 -7.66
N ASN A 353 10.27 7.61 -6.89
CA ASN A 353 8.86 7.86 -7.20
C ASN A 353 8.11 6.54 -7.47
N GLN A 354 8.34 5.53 -6.62
CA GLN A 354 7.80 4.16 -6.70
C GLN A 354 8.21 3.32 -7.93
N LYS A 355 8.94 3.90 -8.90
CA LYS A 355 9.50 3.21 -10.07
C LYS A 355 10.89 2.65 -9.82
N ILE A 356 11.26 1.53 -10.47
CA ILE A 356 12.63 0.99 -10.42
C ILE A 356 13.55 1.86 -11.30
N VAL A 357 14.72 2.26 -10.77
CA VAL A 357 15.75 3.00 -11.51
C VAL A 357 17.06 2.23 -11.69
N LYS A 358 17.35 1.29 -10.79
CA LYS A 358 18.56 0.45 -10.85
C LYS A 358 18.32 -0.90 -10.17
N ASN A 359 18.67 -1.99 -10.85
CA ASN A 359 18.88 -3.29 -10.20
C ASN A 359 20.38 -3.59 -10.12
N MET A 360 20.78 -4.28 -9.06
CA MET A 360 22.12 -4.77 -8.78
C MET A 360 21.99 -6.23 -8.35
N ILE A 361 22.76 -7.13 -8.94
CA ILE A 361 22.69 -8.58 -8.71
C ILE A 361 24.10 -9.09 -8.38
N ASP A 362 24.22 -9.81 -7.26
CA ASP A 362 25.43 -10.47 -6.75
C ASP A 362 25.22 -11.99 -6.84
N LYS A 363 25.77 -12.64 -7.88
CA LYS A 363 25.53 -14.07 -8.17
C LYS A 363 26.49 -14.99 -7.41
N ASN A 364 27.70 -14.51 -7.11
CA ASN A 364 28.76 -15.30 -6.46
C ASN A 364 28.72 -15.19 -4.91
N GLN A 365 27.91 -14.28 -4.37
CA GLN A 365 27.73 -13.98 -2.95
C GLN A 365 28.99 -13.39 -2.27
N ASP A 366 29.89 -12.76 -3.04
CA ASP A 366 31.11 -12.14 -2.51
C ASP A 366 30.92 -10.71 -1.95
N GLY A 367 29.73 -10.13 -2.14
CA GLY A 367 29.36 -8.79 -1.68
C GLY A 367 29.56 -7.69 -2.73
N LYS A 368 30.13 -8.01 -3.90
CA LYS A 368 30.19 -7.10 -5.06
C LYS A 368 28.95 -7.30 -5.94
N THR A 369 28.59 -6.26 -6.69
CA THR A 369 27.56 -6.41 -7.73
C THR A 369 28.19 -6.94 -9.01
N ASP A 370 27.79 -8.15 -9.43
CA ASP A 370 28.14 -8.71 -10.73
C ASP A 370 27.42 -7.98 -11.87
N VAL A 371 26.09 -7.95 -11.81
CA VAL A 371 25.23 -7.38 -12.85
C VAL A 371 24.54 -6.13 -12.34
N THR A 372 24.69 -5.02 -13.05
CA THR A 372 23.90 -3.81 -12.85
C THR A 372 22.99 -3.58 -14.06
N VAL A 373 21.70 -3.33 -13.82
CA VAL A 373 20.75 -2.87 -14.84
C VAL A 373 20.23 -1.50 -14.45
N PHE A 374 20.28 -0.55 -15.38
CA PHE A 374 19.73 0.80 -15.25
C PHE A 374 18.44 0.92 -16.07
N PHE A 375 17.47 1.65 -15.53
CA PHE A 375 16.15 1.83 -16.13
C PHE A 375 15.85 3.31 -16.36
N ASN A 376 15.19 3.61 -17.47
CA ASN A 376 14.76 4.96 -17.79
C ASN A 376 13.52 5.38 -16.97
N LYS A 377 13.06 6.63 -17.14
CA LYS A 377 11.86 7.17 -16.45
C LYS A 377 10.58 6.36 -16.69
N ASP A 378 10.52 5.61 -17.78
CA ASP A 378 9.37 4.81 -18.23
C ASP A 378 9.52 3.33 -17.84
N GLU A 379 10.58 2.98 -17.08
CA GLU A 379 10.96 1.64 -16.60
C GLU A 379 11.38 0.64 -17.68
N GLU A 380 11.73 1.14 -18.88
CA GLU A 380 12.45 0.36 -19.87
C GLU A 380 13.94 0.26 -19.49
N LYS A 381 14.62 -0.80 -19.94
CA LYS A 381 16.08 -0.91 -19.77
C LYS A 381 16.78 0.20 -20.58
N GLU A 382 17.74 0.86 -19.96
CA GLU A 382 18.62 1.86 -20.60
C GLU A 382 20.03 1.29 -20.81
N LYS A 383 20.58 0.64 -19.78
CA LYS A 383 21.93 0.07 -19.78
C LYS A 383 22.00 -1.17 -18.91
N LEU A 384 22.77 -2.17 -19.33
CA LEU A 384 23.24 -3.27 -18.50
C LEU A 384 24.77 -3.24 -18.46
N ILE A 385 25.32 -3.56 -17.29
CA ILE A 385 26.75 -3.80 -17.07
C ILE A 385 26.87 -5.15 -16.38
N SER A 386 27.69 -6.05 -16.89
CA SER A 386 28.01 -7.32 -16.25
C SER A 386 29.49 -7.40 -15.96
N ASP A 387 29.77 -8.20 -14.94
CA ASP A 387 30.87 -9.15 -14.90
C ASP A 387 30.33 -10.50 -15.37
N THR A 388 31.07 -11.21 -16.22
CA THR A 388 30.74 -12.55 -16.72
C THR A 388 31.70 -13.65 -16.26
N ASN A 389 32.90 -13.30 -15.78
CA ASN A 389 33.89 -14.26 -15.26
C ASN A 389 33.89 -14.36 -13.71
N LEU A 390 33.30 -13.37 -13.04
CA LEU A 390 33.12 -13.20 -11.59
C LEU A 390 34.40 -12.84 -10.82
N ASP A 391 35.35 -12.13 -11.44
CA ASP A 391 36.59 -11.64 -10.80
C ASP A 391 36.39 -10.31 -10.03
N GLY A 392 35.34 -9.54 -10.34
CA GLY A 392 34.99 -8.26 -9.73
C GLY A 392 35.19 -7.02 -10.62
N LYS A 393 35.84 -7.16 -11.78
CA LYS A 393 35.88 -6.15 -12.85
C LYS A 393 34.52 -6.08 -13.55
N LYS A 394 34.43 -5.37 -14.69
CA LYS A 394 33.27 -5.40 -15.58
C LYS A 394 33.76 -5.58 -17.00
N ASP A 395 33.17 -6.53 -17.70
CA ASP A 395 33.64 -7.06 -18.98
C ASP A 395 32.58 -6.94 -20.08
N LEU A 396 31.32 -6.64 -19.73
CA LEU A 396 30.22 -6.57 -20.68
C LEU A 396 29.33 -5.35 -20.41
N TRP A 397 29.16 -4.49 -21.42
CA TRP A 397 28.25 -3.35 -21.37
C TRP A 397 27.25 -3.44 -22.52
N GLN A 398 25.97 -3.42 -22.20
CA GLN A 398 24.88 -3.35 -23.19
C GLN A 398 24.10 -2.05 -22.99
N PHE A 399 23.75 -1.40 -24.10
CA PHE A 399 23.00 -0.15 -24.15
C PHE A 399 21.75 -0.38 -24.98
N TYR A 400 20.64 0.19 -24.52
CA TYR A 400 19.33 -0.01 -25.14
C TYR A 400 18.72 1.34 -25.54
N ALA A 401 17.94 1.35 -26.61
CA ALA A 401 17.15 2.48 -27.06
C ALA A 401 15.82 1.97 -27.64
N ASN A 402 14.70 2.62 -27.30
CA ASN A 402 13.35 2.19 -27.69
C ASN A 402 13.11 0.69 -27.40
N ASN A 403 13.46 0.27 -26.18
CA ASN A 403 13.44 -1.13 -25.68
C ASN A 403 14.20 -2.18 -26.54
N ASN A 404 15.08 -1.75 -27.45
CA ASN A 404 15.91 -2.61 -28.28
C ASN A 404 17.40 -2.43 -27.93
N LEU A 405 18.21 -3.49 -28.08
CA LEU A 405 19.66 -3.36 -27.98
C LEU A 405 20.17 -2.42 -29.09
N SER A 406 20.96 -1.41 -28.71
CA SER A 406 21.52 -0.39 -29.62
C SER A 406 23.05 -0.47 -29.72
N ARG A 407 23.72 -0.84 -28.62
CA ARG A 407 25.16 -1.09 -28.60
C ARG A 407 25.53 -2.18 -27.58
N LEU A 408 26.53 -2.98 -27.91
CA LEU A 408 27.23 -3.88 -27.00
C LEU A 408 28.73 -3.55 -27.06
N LEU A 409 29.39 -3.60 -25.90
CA LEU A 409 30.83 -3.59 -25.72
C LEU A 409 31.18 -4.83 -24.89
N LYS A 410 32.24 -5.55 -25.23
CA LYS A 410 32.76 -6.66 -24.44
C LYS A 410 34.29 -6.67 -24.42
N ASP A 411 34.83 -6.86 -23.23
CA ASP A 411 36.16 -7.36 -22.90
C ASP A 411 36.11 -8.91 -23.01
N GLU A 412 36.85 -9.50 -23.95
CA GLU A 412 36.88 -10.95 -24.19
C GLU A 412 38.10 -11.64 -23.56
N ASN A 413 39.18 -10.91 -23.25
CA ASN A 413 40.41 -11.44 -22.66
C ASN A 413 40.56 -11.17 -21.13
N HIS A 414 39.77 -10.24 -20.59
CA HIS A 414 39.72 -9.72 -19.21
C HIS A 414 40.88 -8.78 -18.77
N ASP A 415 41.45 -8.00 -19.69
CA ASP A 415 42.60 -7.10 -19.47
C ASP A 415 42.24 -5.63 -19.10
N ASP A 416 40.95 -5.32 -18.90
CA ASP A 416 40.35 -3.98 -18.70
C ASP A 416 40.12 -3.15 -19.98
N ARG A 417 40.31 -3.72 -21.17
CA ARG A 417 39.99 -3.07 -22.46
C ARG A 417 38.68 -3.60 -23.03
N VAL A 418 38.39 -3.26 -24.29
CA VAL A 418 37.22 -3.74 -25.00
C VAL A 418 37.72 -4.29 -26.31
N ASP A 419 37.47 -5.56 -26.57
CA ASP A 419 37.94 -6.25 -27.77
C ASP A 419 36.80 -6.36 -28.80
N LEU A 420 35.55 -6.28 -28.35
CA LEU A 420 34.37 -6.45 -29.19
C LEU A 420 33.40 -5.28 -29.02
N LYS A 421 33.16 -4.53 -30.11
CA LYS A 421 32.08 -3.54 -30.21
C LYS A 421 31.03 -4.05 -31.19
N VAL A 422 29.76 -3.91 -30.84
CA VAL A 422 28.65 -4.21 -31.76
C VAL A 422 27.63 -3.09 -31.72
N THR A 423 27.34 -2.50 -32.87
CA THR A 423 26.32 -1.47 -33.05
C THR A 423 25.10 -2.07 -33.76
N TYR A 424 23.91 -1.75 -33.26
CA TYR A 424 22.63 -2.26 -33.73
C TYR A 424 21.76 -1.11 -34.25
N LYS A 425 21.00 -1.36 -35.32
CA LYS A 425 19.96 -0.44 -35.85
C LYS A 425 18.62 -1.17 -35.77
N ASN A 426 17.65 -0.60 -35.04
CA ASN A 426 16.33 -1.18 -34.81
C ASN A 426 16.37 -2.65 -34.31
N GLY A 427 17.30 -2.96 -33.39
CA GLY A 427 17.51 -4.30 -32.84
C GLY A 427 18.27 -5.28 -33.74
N ILE A 428 18.48 -4.96 -35.02
CA ILE A 428 19.27 -5.76 -35.97
C ILE A 428 20.75 -5.36 -35.85
N LYS A 429 21.68 -6.33 -35.82
CA LYS A 429 23.12 -6.05 -35.85
C LYS A 429 23.44 -5.26 -37.13
N ALA A 430 24.16 -4.14 -37.01
CA ALA A 430 24.46 -3.26 -38.14
C ALA A 430 25.96 -3.18 -38.44
N ILE A 431 26.78 -3.04 -37.41
CA ILE A 431 28.25 -3.06 -37.49
C ILE A 431 28.76 -3.89 -36.31
N LEU A 432 29.80 -4.69 -36.53
CA LEU A 432 30.64 -5.26 -35.50
C LEU A 432 32.08 -4.86 -35.80
N GLU A 433 32.79 -4.36 -34.79
CA GLU A 433 34.23 -4.16 -34.81
C GLU A 433 34.80 -5.16 -33.79
N LYS A 434 35.84 -5.91 -34.15
CA LYS A 434 36.58 -6.78 -33.23
C LYS A 434 38.09 -6.50 -33.35
N ASP A 435 38.74 -6.45 -32.19
CA ASP A 435 40.15 -6.74 -31.93
C ASP A 435 40.26 -8.26 -31.68
N SER A 436 41.09 -8.99 -32.45
CA SER A 436 41.23 -10.45 -32.33
C SER A 436 42.59 -10.97 -31.89
N ASP A 437 43.63 -10.13 -31.77
CA ASP A 437 44.93 -10.50 -31.21
C ASP A 437 45.28 -9.80 -29.87
N TYR A 438 44.44 -8.84 -29.48
CA TYR A 438 44.44 -8.08 -28.22
C TYR A 438 45.51 -6.98 -28.11
N ASP A 439 45.92 -6.38 -29.24
CA ASP A 439 46.83 -5.23 -29.25
C ASP A 439 46.14 -3.86 -28.97
N SER A 440 44.80 -3.82 -29.01
CA SER A 440 43.90 -2.65 -28.89
C SER A 440 43.60 -1.84 -30.16
N VAL A 441 44.03 -2.33 -31.32
CA VAL A 441 43.48 -1.98 -32.64
C VAL A 441 42.28 -2.88 -32.94
N PHE A 442 41.38 -2.43 -33.81
CA PHE A 442 40.20 -3.19 -34.23
C PHE A 442 40.37 -3.59 -35.69
N GLU A 443 41.15 -4.64 -35.93
CA GLU A 443 41.51 -5.09 -37.28
C GLU A 443 40.30 -5.65 -38.04
N ILE A 444 39.33 -6.29 -37.35
CA ILE A 444 38.16 -6.90 -38.01
C ILE A 444 36.93 -5.99 -37.97
N THR A 445 36.45 -5.53 -39.13
CA THR A 445 35.18 -4.80 -39.27
C THR A 445 34.16 -5.58 -40.11
N GLN A 446 32.95 -5.78 -39.57
CA GLN A 446 31.84 -6.46 -40.22
C GLN A 446 30.61 -5.55 -40.37
N VAL A 447 30.15 -5.33 -41.60
CA VAL A 447 28.99 -4.48 -41.92
C VAL A 447 27.82 -5.33 -42.41
N TYR A 448 26.64 -5.10 -41.82
CA TYR A 448 25.41 -5.89 -42.01
C TYR A 448 24.24 -5.06 -42.59
N THR A 449 24.44 -3.75 -42.81
CA THR A 449 23.40 -2.83 -43.33
C THR A 449 23.80 -2.18 -44.67
N ASP A 450 24.57 -2.89 -45.49
CA ASP A 450 24.83 -2.49 -46.87
C ASP A 450 23.62 -2.84 -47.76
N PRO A 451 23.26 -2.01 -48.76
CA PRO A 451 22.09 -2.27 -49.62
C PRO A 451 22.32 -3.33 -50.71
N ALA A 452 23.57 -3.70 -51.02
CA ALA A 452 23.92 -4.71 -52.03
C ALA A 452 24.39 -6.03 -51.39
N TRP A 453 25.05 -5.96 -50.23
CA TRP A 453 25.68 -7.09 -49.55
C TRP A 453 25.01 -7.40 -48.21
N THR A 454 24.74 -8.68 -47.94
CA THR A 454 24.14 -9.09 -46.64
C THR A 454 25.15 -9.13 -45.51
N LEU A 455 26.44 -9.22 -45.86
CA LEU A 455 27.58 -9.06 -44.97
C LEU A 455 28.78 -8.61 -45.80
N ILE A 456 29.51 -7.62 -45.30
CA ILE A 456 30.88 -7.28 -45.72
C ILE A 456 31.78 -7.56 -44.51
N VAL A 457 32.87 -8.30 -44.70
CA VAL A 457 33.92 -8.49 -43.69
C VAL A 457 35.19 -7.84 -44.22
N SER A 458 35.79 -6.94 -43.44
CA SER A 458 37.04 -6.26 -43.76
C SER A 458 38.09 -6.55 -42.68
N HIS A 459 39.36 -6.62 -43.08
CA HIS A 459 40.51 -6.75 -42.18
C HIS A 459 41.52 -5.64 -42.46
N ASP A 460 42.10 -5.06 -41.39
CA ASP A 460 43.14 -4.02 -41.37
C ASP A 460 44.26 -4.50 -40.42
N PHE A 461 45.10 -5.44 -40.89
CA PHE A 461 46.12 -6.10 -40.06
C PHE A 461 47.35 -5.20 -39.82
N ASN A 462 47.52 -4.14 -40.60
CA ASN A 462 48.64 -3.20 -40.48
C ASN A 462 48.31 -1.93 -39.65
N ALA A 463 47.02 -1.72 -39.33
CA ALA A 463 46.48 -0.62 -38.53
C ALA A 463 46.58 0.79 -39.16
N ASP A 464 46.70 0.90 -40.49
CA ASP A 464 46.77 2.20 -41.18
C ASP A 464 45.39 2.81 -41.53
N GLY A 465 44.31 2.05 -41.34
CA GLY A 465 42.94 2.48 -41.60
C GLY A 465 42.45 2.22 -43.03
N LYS A 466 43.28 1.62 -43.88
CA LYS A 466 42.86 0.95 -45.13
C LYS A 466 42.44 -0.49 -44.82
N MET A 467 42.15 -1.31 -45.83
CA MET A 467 41.53 -2.62 -45.63
C MET A 467 42.23 -3.66 -46.49
N ASP A 468 43.22 -4.35 -45.91
CA ASP A 468 44.05 -5.38 -46.55
C ASP A 468 43.21 -6.46 -47.24
N ILE A 469 42.10 -6.89 -46.62
CA ILE A 469 41.20 -7.90 -47.18
C ILE A 469 39.74 -7.50 -47.00
N GLN A 470 38.94 -7.52 -48.08
CA GLN A 470 37.49 -7.36 -48.03
C GLN A 470 36.72 -8.52 -48.69
N SER A 471 35.83 -9.16 -47.93
CA SER A 471 34.99 -10.28 -48.35
C SER A 471 33.51 -9.91 -48.35
N PHE A 472 32.84 -10.06 -49.48
CA PHE A 472 31.47 -9.61 -49.73
C PHE A 472 30.53 -10.79 -49.96
N TYR A 473 29.45 -10.85 -49.19
CA TYR A 473 28.53 -11.99 -49.15
C TYR A 473 27.10 -11.63 -49.57
N THR A 474 26.42 -12.59 -50.19
CA THR A 474 24.96 -12.56 -50.42
C THR A 474 24.33 -13.80 -49.79
N GLY A 475 23.47 -13.59 -48.78
CA GLY A 475 22.91 -14.66 -47.95
C GLY A 475 23.99 -15.30 -47.07
N LYS A 476 24.54 -16.43 -47.53
CA LYS A 476 25.68 -17.13 -46.91
C LYS A 476 26.82 -17.43 -47.91
N VAL A 477 26.69 -16.95 -49.15
CA VAL A 477 27.60 -17.26 -50.25
C VAL A 477 28.57 -16.09 -50.41
N LEU A 478 29.88 -16.35 -50.39
CA LEU A 478 30.90 -15.38 -50.78
C LEU A 478 30.71 -15.10 -52.28
N ARG A 479 30.65 -13.82 -52.68
CA ARG A 479 30.43 -13.41 -54.08
C ARG A 479 31.59 -12.63 -54.67
N LYS A 480 32.35 -11.93 -53.81
CA LYS A 480 33.56 -11.20 -54.17
C LYS A 480 34.50 -11.21 -52.98
N LYS A 481 35.80 -11.34 -53.22
CA LYS A 481 36.87 -11.06 -52.25
C LYS A 481 37.87 -10.12 -52.89
N GLN A 482 38.49 -9.27 -52.09
CA GLN A 482 39.53 -8.33 -52.49
C GLN A 482 40.69 -8.46 -51.53
N MET A 483 41.91 -8.40 -52.04
CA MET A 483 43.16 -8.46 -51.27
C MET A 483 44.14 -7.42 -51.81
N ASP A 484 44.80 -6.76 -50.88
CA ASP A 484 45.96 -5.88 -51.04
C ASP A 484 47.14 -6.66 -50.44
N GLU A 485 48.08 -7.10 -51.28
CA GLU A 485 49.16 -8.01 -50.89
C GLU A 485 50.49 -7.29 -50.60
N ASP A 486 50.70 -6.09 -51.16
CA ASP A 486 51.90 -5.26 -50.91
C ASP A 486 51.70 -4.13 -49.86
N LEU A 487 50.44 -3.88 -49.47
CA LEU A 487 49.98 -2.92 -48.46
C LEU A 487 50.09 -1.44 -48.89
N ASP A 488 50.12 -1.12 -50.18
CA ASP A 488 50.06 0.28 -50.65
C ASP A 488 48.69 0.95 -50.37
N GLY A 489 47.61 0.17 -50.35
CA GLY A 489 46.24 0.64 -50.18
C GLY A 489 45.29 0.42 -51.36
N LEU A 490 45.74 -0.25 -52.42
CA LEU A 490 44.98 -0.65 -53.58
C LEU A 490 44.85 -2.17 -53.60
N PHE A 491 43.68 -2.68 -53.98
CA PHE A 491 43.47 -4.13 -54.06
C PHE A 491 44.15 -4.73 -55.30
N ASP A 492 45.29 -5.38 -55.09
CA ASP A 492 46.02 -6.20 -56.07
C ASP A 492 45.17 -7.33 -56.66
N ILE A 493 44.44 -8.06 -55.82
CA ILE A 493 43.70 -9.25 -56.26
C ILE A 493 42.21 -9.09 -55.98
N VAL A 494 41.38 -9.39 -56.98
CA VAL A 494 39.93 -9.45 -56.84
C VAL A 494 39.39 -10.77 -57.38
N GLU A 495 38.91 -11.61 -56.47
CA GLU A 495 38.25 -12.88 -56.76
C GLU A 495 36.73 -12.66 -56.86
N TYR A 496 36.08 -13.29 -57.84
CA TYR A 496 34.62 -13.30 -58.02
C TYR A 496 34.09 -14.74 -58.03
N TYR A 497 32.94 -14.92 -57.39
CA TYR A 497 32.37 -16.24 -57.11
C TYR A 497 30.92 -16.34 -57.58
N SER A 498 30.53 -17.54 -58.01
CA SER A 498 29.18 -17.91 -58.46
C SER A 498 28.14 -17.90 -57.34
N GLN A 499 26.87 -18.13 -57.69
CA GLN A 499 25.81 -18.38 -56.70
C GLN A 499 25.99 -19.71 -55.95
N GLN A 500 26.85 -20.59 -56.47
CA GLN A 500 27.19 -21.90 -55.95
C GLN A 500 28.46 -21.90 -55.08
N ALA A 501 29.05 -20.71 -54.84
CA ALA A 501 30.33 -20.50 -54.17
C ALA A 501 31.59 -20.99 -54.92
N ALA A 502 31.45 -21.56 -56.12
CA ALA A 502 32.59 -21.85 -57.00
C ALA A 502 33.18 -20.56 -57.58
N LEU A 503 34.50 -20.49 -57.73
CA LEU A 503 35.24 -19.39 -58.35
C LEU A 503 34.84 -19.22 -59.83
N GLU A 504 34.57 -17.97 -60.25
CA GLU A 504 34.23 -17.62 -61.64
C GLU A 504 35.36 -16.84 -62.33
N LYS A 505 36.03 -15.94 -61.60
CA LYS A 505 37.01 -15.00 -62.15
C LYS A 505 38.01 -14.53 -61.09
N ILE A 506 39.26 -14.31 -61.48
CA ILE A 506 40.25 -13.50 -60.73
C ILE A 506 40.68 -12.33 -61.60
N GLU A 507 40.80 -11.14 -61.01
CA GLU A 507 41.49 -9.98 -61.58
C GLU A 507 42.75 -9.70 -60.75
N GLU A 508 43.93 -9.86 -61.35
CA GLU A 508 45.21 -9.39 -60.79
C GLU A 508 45.49 -7.98 -61.31
N LYS A 509 45.92 -7.09 -60.41
CA LYS A 509 45.93 -5.64 -60.62
C LYS A 509 47.29 -5.04 -60.35
N LYS A 510 47.45 -3.84 -60.90
CA LYS A 510 48.61 -2.98 -60.73
C LYS A 510 48.17 -1.54 -60.94
N GLU A 511 48.56 -0.65 -60.03
CA GLU A 511 48.08 0.75 -60.00
C GLU A 511 46.53 0.85 -60.06
N GLY A 512 45.84 -0.13 -59.47
CA GLY A 512 44.37 -0.24 -59.42
C GLY A 512 43.67 -0.73 -60.69
N LYS A 513 44.37 -0.92 -61.82
CA LYS A 513 43.83 -1.54 -63.04
C LYS A 513 44.10 -3.04 -63.07
N PRO A 514 43.20 -3.89 -63.60
CA PRO A 514 43.56 -5.27 -63.94
C PRO A 514 44.61 -5.30 -65.06
N TRP A 515 45.69 -6.06 -64.86
CA TRP A 515 46.68 -6.36 -65.89
C TRP A 515 46.63 -7.83 -66.32
N MET A 516 46.11 -8.72 -65.46
CA MET A 516 45.83 -10.11 -65.80
C MET A 516 44.46 -10.52 -65.26
N ILE A 517 43.71 -11.29 -66.06
CA ILE A 517 42.37 -11.74 -65.72
C ILE A 517 42.20 -13.22 -66.02
N TRP A 518 41.95 -14.02 -65.00
CA TRP A 518 41.65 -15.45 -65.12
C TRP A 518 40.15 -15.72 -65.05
N PHE A 519 39.66 -16.67 -65.85
CA PHE A 519 38.28 -17.12 -65.90
C PHE A 519 38.20 -18.64 -65.70
N TYR A 520 37.23 -19.06 -64.91
CA TYR A 520 37.07 -20.44 -64.45
C TYR A 520 35.72 -21.02 -64.90
N GLY A 521 35.71 -22.33 -65.13
CA GLY A 521 34.53 -23.12 -65.47
C GLY A 521 33.72 -23.54 -64.23
N ALA A 522 32.63 -24.27 -64.46
CA ALA A 522 31.65 -24.61 -63.42
C ALA A 522 32.15 -25.61 -62.36
N ASN A 523 33.34 -26.19 -62.55
CA ASN A 523 34.02 -27.12 -61.65
C ASN A 523 35.36 -26.53 -61.16
N GLU A 524 35.52 -25.20 -61.27
CA GLU A 524 36.74 -24.45 -60.96
C GLU A 524 37.94 -24.80 -61.88
N GLU A 525 37.69 -25.40 -63.04
CA GLU A 525 38.70 -25.60 -64.07
C GLU A 525 39.10 -24.27 -64.71
N LEU A 526 40.40 -23.98 -64.87
CA LEU A 526 40.83 -22.80 -65.62
C LEU A 526 40.46 -22.97 -67.10
N ILE A 527 39.74 -21.99 -67.66
CA ILE A 527 39.29 -21.99 -69.07
C ILE A 527 39.92 -20.88 -69.91
N ARG A 528 40.27 -19.74 -69.30
CA ARG A 528 40.85 -18.60 -70.03
C ARG A 528 41.66 -17.66 -69.14
N GLY A 529 42.76 -17.13 -69.66
CA GLY A 529 43.46 -15.94 -69.15
C GLY A 529 43.39 -14.79 -70.15
N GLU A 530 43.39 -13.55 -69.69
CA GLU A 530 43.45 -12.33 -70.52
C GLU A 530 44.47 -11.34 -69.92
N GLU A 531 45.55 -11.03 -70.65
CA GLU A 531 46.64 -10.13 -70.21
C GLU A 531 46.53 -8.77 -70.93
N ASP A 532 46.58 -7.68 -70.16
CA ASP A 532 46.78 -6.29 -70.63
C ASP A 532 48.27 -5.94 -70.44
N LYS A 533 49.01 -6.06 -71.53
CA LYS A 533 50.48 -6.05 -71.58
C LYS A 533 51.03 -4.63 -71.73
N ASN A 534 50.22 -3.72 -72.28
CA ASN A 534 50.54 -2.30 -72.44
C ASN A 534 49.91 -1.38 -71.35
N GLN A 535 48.94 -1.89 -70.61
CA GLN A 535 48.17 -1.25 -69.53
C GLN A 535 47.22 -0.12 -69.96
N ASP A 536 46.69 -0.12 -71.19
CA ASP A 536 45.66 0.84 -71.63
C ASP A 536 44.28 0.56 -71.02
N GLY A 537 43.99 -0.69 -70.64
CA GLY A 537 42.70 -1.17 -70.13
C GLY A 537 42.03 -2.23 -71.02
N LYS A 538 42.76 -2.85 -71.97
CA LYS A 538 42.30 -3.92 -72.85
C LYS A 538 43.22 -5.13 -72.80
N SER A 539 42.69 -6.30 -73.12
CA SER A 539 43.49 -7.50 -73.32
C SER A 539 44.31 -7.40 -74.62
N ASP A 540 45.63 -7.55 -74.52
CA ASP A 540 46.55 -7.79 -75.63
C ASP A 540 46.74 -9.29 -75.91
N VAL A 541 46.64 -10.15 -74.87
CA VAL A 541 46.85 -11.60 -74.98
C VAL A 541 45.68 -12.38 -74.38
N TRP A 542 45.24 -13.45 -75.05
CA TRP A 542 44.22 -14.39 -74.59
C TRP A 542 44.80 -15.81 -74.54
N TYR A 543 44.89 -16.36 -73.32
CA TYR A 543 45.29 -17.74 -73.07
C TYR A 543 44.03 -18.61 -72.98
N LEU A 544 43.92 -19.68 -73.75
CA LEU A 544 42.74 -20.56 -73.81
C LEU A 544 43.09 -21.99 -73.36
N TYR A 545 42.26 -22.56 -72.50
CA TYR A 545 42.52 -23.83 -71.82
C TYR A 545 41.37 -24.83 -72.04
N ASP A 546 41.70 -26.10 -72.28
CA ASP A 546 40.76 -27.23 -72.19
C ASP A 546 41.16 -28.11 -71.01
N LYS A 547 40.23 -28.36 -70.08
CA LYS A 547 40.45 -29.15 -68.85
C LYS A 547 41.67 -28.69 -68.02
N GLY A 548 42.01 -27.41 -68.08
CA GLY A 548 43.17 -26.82 -67.41
C GLY A 548 44.52 -26.96 -68.14
N ALA A 549 44.58 -27.61 -69.30
CA ALA A 549 45.75 -27.59 -70.18
C ALA A 549 45.65 -26.42 -71.18
N LEU A 550 46.74 -25.67 -71.36
CA LEU A 550 46.81 -24.61 -72.37
C LEU A 550 46.73 -25.24 -73.76
N VAL A 551 45.79 -24.80 -74.60
CA VAL A 551 45.57 -25.33 -75.95
C VAL A 551 45.75 -24.29 -77.05
N GLU A 552 45.50 -23.01 -76.76
CA GLU A 552 45.66 -21.91 -77.70
C GLU A 552 46.07 -20.63 -76.97
N VAL A 553 46.96 -19.84 -77.56
CA VAL A 553 47.27 -18.46 -77.16
C VAL A 553 46.97 -17.57 -78.36
N GLN A 554 46.30 -16.45 -78.13
CA GLN A 554 46.01 -15.44 -79.13
C GLN A 554 46.66 -14.12 -78.67
N GLU A 555 47.36 -13.40 -79.54
CA GLU A 555 48.02 -12.12 -79.21
C GLU A 555 47.69 -11.07 -80.27
N ASP A 556 47.32 -9.87 -79.81
CA ASP A 556 47.26 -8.63 -80.57
C ASP A 556 48.63 -7.94 -80.48
N THR A 557 49.35 -7.84 -81.59
CA THR A 557 50.69 -7.23 -81.65
C THR A 557 50.67 -5.80 -82.19
N ASN A 558 49.49 -5.26 -82.53
CA ASN A 558 49.32 -3.91 -83.08
C ASN A 558 48.43 -2.98 -82.21
N HIS A 559 47.74 -3.55 -81.23
CA HIS A 559 46.83 -2.93 -80.25
C HIS A 559 45.48 -2.40 -80.81
N ASP A 560 44.97 -2.95 -81.92
CA ASP A 560 43.64 -2.63 -82.48
C ASP A 560 42.46 -3.32 -81.77
N SER A 561 42.74 -4.16 -80.77
CA SER A 561 41.83 -4.97 -79.96
C SER A 561 41.32 -6.25 -80.67
N LYS A 562 42.14 -6.83 -81.55
CA LYS A 562 41.93 -8.14 -82.18
C LYS A 562 43.27 -8.89 -82.24
N ALA A 563 43.27 -10.18 -81.94
CA ALA A 563 44.46 -11.00 -82.13
C ALA A 563 44.88 -11.07 -83.61
N ASP A 564 46.20 -10.99 -83.84
CA ASP A 564 46.86 -11.19 -85.14
C ASP A 564 47.83 -12.40 -85.13
N LEU A 565 48.19 -12.89 -83.94
CA LEU A 565 49.00 -14.09 -83.71
C LEU A 565 48.15 -15.14 -82.99
N TRP A 566 48.22 -16.39 -83.44
CA TRP A 566 47.66 -17.54 -82.73
C TRP A 566 48.68 -18.68 -82.63
N GLU A 567 48.89 -19.22 -81.44
CA GLU A 567 49.75 -20.38 -81.18
C GLU A 567 48.91 -21.51 -80.58
N TYR A 568 49.05 -22.73 -81.12
CA TYR A 568 48.31 -23.92 -80.68
C TYR A 568 49.28 -24.93 -80.06
N TYR A 569 48.87 -25.50 -78.93
CA TYR A 569 49.71 -26.35 -78.08
C TYR A 569 49.19 -27.79 -78.05
N ASP A 570 50.09 -28.75 -77.83
CA ASP A 570 49.75 -30.15 -77.57
C ASP A 570 49.67 -30.48 -76.07
N GLU A 571 49.33 -31.74 -75.74
CA GLU A 571 49.24 -32.24 -74.36
C GLU A 571 50.57 -32.12 -73.57
N THR A 572 51.70 -31.86 -74.24
CA THR A 572 53.02 -31.63 -73.61
C THR A 572 53.32 -30.14 -73.37
N GLN A 573 52.37 -29.26 -73.70
CA GLN A 573 52.54 -27.79 -73.73
C GLN A 573 53.59 -27.33 -74.76
N THR A 574 53.83 -28.12 -75.82
CA THR A 574 54.68 -27.70 -76.95
C THR A 574 53.84 -27.05 -78.04
N VAL A 575 54.31 -25.93 -78.62
CA VAL A 575 53.65 -25.30 -79.78
C VAL A 575 53.75 -26.22 -80.99
N VAL A 576 52.62 -26.71 -81.49
CA VAL A 576 52.52 -27.58 -82.68
C VAL A 576 52.05 -26.86 -83.94
N LYS A 577 51.54 -25.63 -83.80
CA LYS A 577 51.08 -24.81 -84.94
C LYS A 577 51.06 -23.34 -84.54
N ARG A 578 51.46 -22.45 -85.46
CA ARG A 578 51.40 -21.00 -85.31
C ARG A 578 50.68 -20.39 -86.51
N ARG A 579 49.89 -19.35 -86.29
CA ARG A 579 49.28 -18.51 -87.33
C ARG A 579 49.68 -17.06 -87.13
N LYS A 580 49.78 -16.32 -88.23
CA LYS A 580 49.87 -14.85 -88.21
C LYS A 580 49.00 -14.27 -89.31
N ASP A 581 48.27 -13.22 -88.96
CA ASP A 581 47.81 -12.16 -89.84
C ASP A 581 48.95 -11.14 -89.96
N LEU A 582 49.25 -10.63 -91.17
CA LEU A 582 50.38 -9.72 -91.42
C LEU A 582 49.98 -8.40 -92.08
N ASP A 583 48.75 -8.28 -92.61
CA ASP A 583 48.18 -7.01 -93.09
C ASP A 583 47.02 -6.47 -92.22
N PHE A 584 46.59 -7.26 -91.23
CA PHE A 584 45.63 -6.99 -90.17
C PHE A 584 44.16 -6.91 -90.64
N ASP A 585 43.78 -7.64 -91.69
CA ASP A 585 42.38 -7.75 -92.16
C ASP A 585 41.47 -8.61 -91.25
N GLY A 586 42.06 -9.42 -90.35
CA GLY A 586 41.38 -10.37 -89.48
C GLY A 586 41.45 -11.82 -89.93
N MET A 587 42.24 -12.15 -90.96
CA MET A 587 42.49 -13.51 -91.46
C MET A 587 43.98 -13.84 -91.47
N SER A 588 44.33 -15.08 -91.12
CA SER A 588 45.74 -15.47 -91.05
C SER A 588 46.38 -15.70 -92.43
N ASP A 589 47.16 -14.73 -92.93
CA ASP A 589 48.09 -14.86 -94.05
C ASP A 589 49.00 -16.10 -93.97
N PHE A 590 49.49 -16.36 -92.76
CA PHE A 590 50.54 -17.32 -92.48
C PHE A 590 50.04 -18.42 -91.56
N THR A 591 50.39 -19.67 -91.87
CA THR A 591 50.23 -20.82 -90.97
C THR A 591 51.48 -21.68 -91.05
N ASP A 592 52.12 -21.88 -89.91
CA ASP A 592 53.24 -22.80 -89.69
C ASP A 592 52.73 -24.01 -88.89
N GLN A 593 53.23 -25.20 -89.22
CA GLN A 593 52.88 -26.45 -88.55
C GLN A 593 54.16 -27.12 -88.05
N ILE A 594 54.38 -26.97 -86.75
CA ILE A 594 55.59 -27.40 -86.04
C ILE A 594 55.44 -28.89 -85.73
N ASN A 595 55.78 -29.73 -86.70
CA ASN A 595 55.84 -31.17 -86.49
C ASN A 595 57.07 -31.49 -85.61
N HIS A 596 56.86 -32.27 -84.54
CA HIS A 596 57.94 -32.86 -83.76
C HIS A 596 58.89 -33.64 -84.69
N ALA A 597 60.19 -33.41 -84.56
CA ALA A 597 61.18 -34.26 -85.18
C ALA A 597 61.23 -35.61 -84.44
N GLU A 598 61.21 -36.73 -85.17
CA GLU A 598 61.38 -38.05 -84.58
C GLU A 598 62.74 -38.13 -83.88
N THR A 599 62.74 -38.39 -82.57
CA THR A 599 63.97 -38.67 -81.82
C THR A 599 64.42 -40.10 -82.10
N ASP A 600 65.43 -40.26 -82.95
CA ASP A 600 66.11 -41.55 -83.23
C ASP A 600 66.50 -42.29 -81.93
N SER A 601 66.06 -43.55 -81.80
CA SER A 601 66.59 -44.53 -80.83
C SER A 601 66.31 -45.97 -81.25
#